data_AF-A0A3D1ERT3-F1
#
_entry.id   AF-A0A3D1ERT3-F1
#
_cell.length_a   1.000
_cell.length_b   1.000
_cell.length_c   1.000
_cell.angle_alpha   90.00
_cell.angle_beta   90.00
_cell.angle_gamma   90.00
#
_symmetry.space_group_name_H-M   'P 1'
#
loop_
_entity.id
_entity.type
_entity.pdbx_description
1 polymer ?
#
loop_
_entity_poly.entity_id
_entity_poly.type
_entity_poly.pdbx_seq_one_letter_code
_entity_poly.pdbx_strand_id
1 'polypeptide(L)'
;MRQFQDEFLGYRPPPKWGILAIAVMGFVLGCDQSTDSTPENHEESSNTTSEGTTTALRSDLGQILDLLRSGPTGAARIRLKKILDQNPTDGQAAFLYGLSLHQEKRYSEARTYFEQALEHAPEYATTHHFLGWCLFYEGELELARTSFSRHTKLVEGEGDDHFAMGLIALEQNNLANAESCFEIALQCFEALPAFDGRAREQGKTLARLGELAEVLGNLDLAAERLSKATEL
;
A
#
# COMPACT_ATOMS: atom_id res chain seq x y z
N MET A 1 -19.19 28.52 30.77
CA MET A 1 -18.34 27.34 30.47
C MET A 1 -17.83 27.54 29.05
N ARG A 2 -16.51 27.55 28.81
CA ARG A 2 -15.69 26.36 28.48
C ARG A 2 -16.27 25.62 27.26
N GLN A 3 -15.58 25.30 26.18
CA GLN A 3 -14.24 25.52 25.60
C GLN A 3 -14.25 24.60 24.34
N PHE A 4 -13.17 24.52 23.55
CA PHE A 4 -13.07 23.67 22.34
C PHE A 4 -13.93 24.12 21.13
N GLN A 5 -13.47 25.21 20.53
CA GLN A 5 -13.35 25.30 19.06
C GLN A 5 -11.86 25.57 18.75
N ASP A 6 -11.45 25.45 17.48
CA ASP A 6 -10.09 25.65 16.96
C ASP A 6 -9.00 24.59 17.30
N GLU A 7 -9.15 23.33 16.85
CA GLU A 7 -7.97 22.43 16.68
C GLU A 7 -8.13 21.32 15.61
N PHE A 8 -8.61 21.63 14.38
CA PHE A 8 -8.69 20.60 13.31
C PHE A 8 -8.39 21.06 11.87
N LEU A 9 -7.47 22.01 11.67
CA LEU A 9 -6.94 22.37 10.34
C LEU A 9 -5.55 23.01 10.45
N GLY A 10 -4.48 22.30 10.06
CA GLY A 10 -3.13 22.91 10.05
C GLY A 10 -1.92 21.97 10.16
N TYR A 11 -1.73 21.02 9.24
CA TYR A 11 -0.45 20.31 9.14
C TYR A 11 0.67 21.27 8.68
N ARG A 12 1.59 21.62 9.58
CA ARG A 12 2.84 22.33 9.26
C ARG A 12 4.03 21.36 9.29
N PRO A 13 4.86 21.30 8.23
CA PRO A 13 6.09 20.49 8.26
C PRO A 13 7.12 21.11 9.22
N PRO A 14 7.92 20.29 9.93
CA PRO A 14 8.95 20.79 10.85
C PRO A 14 10.15 21.41 10.11
N PRO A 15 10.84 22.39 10.72
CA PRO A 15 12.05 23.00 10.15
C PRO A 15 13.27 22.06 10.23
N LYS A 16 14.31 22.39 9.46
CA LYS A 16 15.55 21.60 9.33
C LYS A 16 16.59 21.99 10.41
N TRP A 17 17.47 21.02 10.74
CA TRP A 17 18.74 21.10 11.52
C TRP A 17 18.72 20.76 13.04
N GLY A 18 19.44 19.66 13.38
CA GLY A 18 20.06 19.39 14.68
C GLY A 18 19.18 18.72 15.76
N ILE A 19 19.71 17.95 16.74
CA ILE A 19 21.09 17.48 17.03
C ILE A 19 21.01 16.16 17.88
N LEU A 20 22.13 15.47 18.12
CA LEU A 20 22.40 14.37 19.10
C LEU A 20 21.45 14.26 20.33
N ALA A 21 21.23 13.11 21.00
CA ALA A 21 21.80 11.75 20.99
C ALA A 21 20.76 10.78 21.66
N ILE A 22 20.98 9.59 22.25
CA ILE A 22 22.14 8.77 22.70
C ILE A 22 21.77 7.27 22.60
N ALA A 23 22.75 6.37 22.52
CA ALA A 23 22.54 4.90 22.60
C ALA A 23 22.74 4.35 24.03
N VAL A 24 22.01 3.28 24.38
CA VAL A 24 22.25 2.44 25.57
C VAL A 24 22.25 0.97 25.13
N MET A 25 23.13 0.16 25.74
CA MET A 25 23.45 -1.21 25.31
C MET A 25 23.46 -2.15 26.52
N GLY A 26 22.87 -3.34 26.36
CA GLY A 26 22.74 -4.38 27.39
C GLY A 26 21.41 -5.14 27.22
N PHE A 27 21.29 -6.41 27.59
CA PHE A 27 22.25 -7.33 28.20
C PHE A 27 21.97 -8.77 27.68
N VAL A 28 22.95 -9.68 27.75
CA VAL A 28 22.85 -11.04 27.16
C VAL A 28 22.99 -12.09 28.27
N LEU A 29 22.15 -13.13 28.22
CA LEU A 29 22.44 -14.57 28.45
C LEU A 29 21.20 -15.32 28.98
N GLY A 30 21.01 -16.57 28.54
CA GLY A 30 19.96 -17.47 28.99
C GLY A 30 19.81 -18.70 28.09
N CYS A 31 20.44 -19.81 28.46
CA CYS A 31 20.24 -21.15 27.88
C CYS A 31 18.93 -21.79 28.45
N ASP A 32 18.43 -22.96 28.07
CA ASP A 32 19.14 -24.15 27.58
C ASP A 32 18.26 -25.16 26.78
N GLN A 33 18.91 -26.26 26.36
CA GLN A 33 18.48 -27.48 25.64
C GLN A 33 17.43 -28.33 26.39
N SER A 34 16.73 -29.35 25.84
CA SER A 34 16.46 -29.94 24.49
C SER A 34 15.34 -31.03 24.69
N THR A 35 14.87 -31.93 23.80
CA THR A 35 15.18 -32.46 22.45
C THR A 35 13.90 -32.38 21.54
N ASP A 36 13.40 -33.28 20.65
CA ASP A 36 13.77 -34.63 20.13
C ASP A 36 13.10 -34.96 18.75
N SER A 37 13.28 -36.20 18.30
CA SER A 37 12.69 -37.00 17.19
C SER A 37 11.15 -37.17 17.23
N THR A 38 10.39 -37.55 16.18
CA THR A 38 10.59 -37.80 14.71
C THR A 38 9.21 -37.71 13.99
N PRO A 39 9.10 -37.71 12.64
CA PRO A 39 7.86 -37.30 11.96
C PRO A 39 6.79 -38.40 11.78
N GLU A 40 5.52 -37.99 11.78
CA GLU A 40 4.40 -38.74 11.16
C GLU A 40 3.99 -38.08 9.84
N ASN A 41 3.67 -38.89 8.84
CA ASN A 41 3.14 -38.42 7.55
C ASN A 41 1.62 -38.40 7.62
N HIS A 42 1.00 -37.25 7.34
CA HIS A 42 -0.39 -37.19 6.91
C HIS A 42 -0.48 -36.47 5.58
N GLU A 43 -0.97 -37.19 4.56
CA GLU A 43 -1.42 -36.62 3.31
C GLU A 43 -2.73 -35.87 3.58
N GLU A 44 -2.70 -34.54 3.57
CA GLU A 44 -3.91 -33.71 3.63
C GLU A 44 -3.99 -32.85 2.37
N SER A 45 -5.12 -32.94 1.66
CA SER A 45 -5.29 -32.40 0.31
C SER A 45 -5.15 -30.88 0.26
N SER A 46 -4.11 -30.39 -0.41
CA SER A 46 -3.92 -28.98 -0.75
C SER A 46 -4.92 -28.51 -1.82
N ASN A 47 -6.20 -28.41 -1.45
CA ASN A 47 -7.28 -27.93 -2.31
C ASN A 47 -7.52 -26.43 -2.08
N THR A 48 -6.53 -25.60 -2.46
CA THR A 48 -6.54 -24.14 -2.30
C THR A 48 -6.85 -23.43 -3.61
N THR A 49 -8.15 -23.25 -3.83
CA THR A 49 -8.84 -22.29 -4.71
C THR A 49 -8.00 -21.14 -5.32
N SER A 50 -7.91 -21.14 -6.64
CA SER A 50 -7.81 -19.95 -7.52
C SER A 50 -6.74 -18.89 -7.20
N GLU A 51 -5.51 -19.09 -7.70
CA GLU A 51 -4.47 -18.06 -7.74
C GLU A 51 -4.84 -16.89 -8.68
N GLY A 52 -5.21 -15.74 -8.11
CA GLY A 52 -5.42 -14.49 -8.85
C GLY A 52 -4.11 -13.75 -9.16
N THR A 53 -3.42 -14.16 -10.22
CA THR A 53 -2.39 -13.41 -11.00
C THR A 53 -1.25 -12.67 -10.27
N THR A 54 -1.06 -12.87 -8.97
CA THR A 54 0.10 -12.35 -8.23
C THR A 54 1.30 -13.28 -8.48
N THR A 55 2.15 -12.95 -9.46
CA THR A 55 3.42 -13.64 -9.67
C THR A 55 4.23 -13.63 -8.37
N ALA A 56 4.50 -14.82 -7.81
CA ALA A 56 5.21 -14.93 -6.54
C ALA A 56 6.63 -14.36 -6.62
N LEU A 57 7.04 -13.64 -5.57
CA LEU A 57 8.45 -13.31 -5.37
C LEU A 57 9.26 -14.61 -5.17
N ARG A 58 10.47 -14.65 -5.74
CA ARG A 58 11.43 -15.72 -5.43
C ARG A 58 11.74 -15.78 -3.93
N SER A 59 12.04 -16.98 -3.44
CA SER A 59 12.20 -17.29 -2.01
C SER A 59 13.24 -16.40 -1.29
N ASP A 60 14.36 -16.09 -1.94
CA ASP A 60 15.43 -15.23 -1.41
C ASP A 60 15.00 -13.75 -1.25
N LEU A 61 14.00 -13.29 -2.00
CA LEU A 61 13.42 -11.95 -1.85
C LEU A 61 12.31 -11.90 -0.78
N GLY A 62 11.68 -13.02 -0.43
CA GLY A 62 10.64 -13.08 0.61
C GLY A 62 11.12 -12.52 1.95
N GLN A 63 12.29 -12.96 2.42
CA GLN A 63 12.92 -12.44 3.65
C GLN A 63 13.23 -10.93 3.59
N ILE A 64 13.35 -10.36 2.39
CA ILE A 64 13.60 -8.94 2.20
C ILE A 64 12.29 -8.16 2.26
N LEU A 65 11.21 -8.70 1.68
CA LEU A 65 9.86 -8.13 1.85
C LEU A 65 9.46 -8.08 3.33
N ASP A 66 9.77 -9.11 4.11
CA ASP A 66 9.48 -9.11 5.55
C ASP A 66 10.33 -8.10 6.34
N LEU A 67 11.55 -7.78 5.89
CA LEU A 67 12.34 -6.65 6.41
C LEU A 67 11.74 -5.28 6.02
N LEU A 68 11.06 -5.17 4.87
CA LEU A 68 10.31 -3.96 4.48
C LEU A 68 8.98 -3.82 5.23
N ARG A 69 8.35 -4.93 5.62
CA ARG A 69 7.13 -4.97 6.44
C ARG A 69 7.40 -4.64 7.91
N SER A 70 8.54 -5.07 8.46
CA SER A 70 8.89 -4.93 9.88
C SER A 70 9.51 -3.58 10.28
N GLY A 71 9.71 -2.65 9.34
CA GLY A 71 10.02 -1.24 9.65
C GLY A 71 11.29 -0.72 8.97
N PRO A 72 12.40 -0.51 9.69
CA PRO A 72 13.55 0.30 9.24
C PRO A 72 14.22 -0.27 7.97
N THR A 73 13.81 0.30 6.84
CA THR A 73 14.01 -0.20 5.47
C THR A 73 15.46 -0.27 4.98
N GLY A 74 16.41 0.37 5.68
CA GLY A 74 17.83 0.38 5.30
C GLY A 74 18.47 -1.01 5.22
N ALA A 75 18.11 -1.94 6.10
CA ALA A 75 18.63 -3.31 6.07
C ALA A 75 18.19 -4.08 4.80
N ALA A 76 16.95 -3.86 4.35
CA ALA A 76 16.45 -4.40 3.10
C ALA A 76 17.19 -3.79 1.89
N ARG A 77 17.36 -2.46 1.83
CA ARG A 77 18.09 -1.81 0.72
C ARG A 77 19.55 -2.23 0.61
N ILE A 78 20.24 -2.52 1.71
CA ILE A 78 21.62 -3.03 1.65
C ILE A 78 21.65 -4.41 0.96
N ARG A 79 20.69 -5.30 1.27
CA ARG A 79 20.56 -6.61 0.60
C ARG A 79 20.18 -6.46 -0.88
N LEU A 80 19.17 -5.64 -1.18
CA LEU A 80 18.71 -5.40 -2.55
C LEU A 80 19.76 -4.73 -3.43
N LYS A 81 20.51 -3.75 -2.89
CA LYS A 81 21.61 -3.10 -3.61
C LYS A 81 22.69 -4.11 -3.98
N LYS A 82 23.03 -5.04 -3.09
CA LYS A 82 23.97 -6.14 -3.39
C LYS A 82 23.43 -7.04 -4.52
N ILE A 83 22.14 -7.36 -4.52
CA ILE A 83 21.52 -8.15 -5.60
C ILE A 83 21.60 -7.39 -6.93
N LEU A 84 21.22 -6.12 -6.96
CA LEU A 84 21.26 -5.27 -8.15
C LEU A 84 22.69 -4.97 -8.64
N ASP A 85 23.69 -4.96 -7.75
CA ASP A 85 25.11 -4.86 -8.13
C ASP A 85 25.68 -6.18 -8.71
N GLN A 86 24.98 -7.30 -8.52
CA GLN A 86 25.32 -8.60 -9.11
C GLN A 86 24.47 -8.92 -10.35
N ASN A 87 23.24 -8.43 -10.40
CA ASN A 87 22.28 -8.56 -11.50
C ASN A 87 21.50 -7.24 -11.65
N PRO A 88 21.96 -6.27 -12.46
CA PRO A 88 21.27 -4.99 -12.62
C PRO A 88 19.87 -5.12 -13.24
N THR A 89 19.63 -6.17 -14.02
CA THR A 89 18.35 -6.44 -14.69
C THR A 89 17.41 -7.30 -13.83
N ASP A 90 17.49 -7.21 -12.50
CA ASP A 90 16.67 -8.00 -11.59
C ASP A 90 15.35 -7.30 -11.26
N GLY A 91 14.33 -7.51 -12.10
CA GLY A 91 13.05 -6.78 -11.99
C GLY A 91 12.35 -6.93 -10.64
N GLN A 92 12.39 -8.11 -10.01
CA GLN A 92 11.79 -8.32 -8.68
C GLN A 92 12.60 -7.62 -7.56
N ALA A 93 13.94 -7.59 -7.65
CA ALA A 93 14.75 -6.83 -6.69
C ALA A 93 14.62 -5.31 -6.92
N ALA A 94 14.48 -4.86 -8.17
CA ALA A 94 14.18 -3.46 -8.51
C ALA A 94 12.82 -3.03 -7.93
N PHE A 95 11.77 -3.86 -8.08
CA PHE A 95 10.46 -3.61 -7.46
C PHE A 95 10.58 -3.41 -5.94
N LEU A 96 11.27 -4.31 -5.23
CA LEU A 96 11.44 -4.18 -3.78
C LEU A 96 12.31 -2.98 -3.38
N TYR A 97 13.23 -2.53 -4.24
CA TYR A 97 14.01 -1.31 -4.02
C TYR A 97 13.13 -0.06 -4.20
N GLY A 98 12.29 -0.03 -5.23
CA GLY A 98 11.27 1.00 -5.45
C GLY A 98 10.26 1.07 -4.30
N LEU A 99 9.75 -0.09 -3.83
CA LEU A 99 8.86 -0.19 -2.67
C LEU A 99 9.50 0.42 -1.41
N SER A 100 10.79 0.15 -1.19
CA SER A 100 11.55 0.71 -0.07
C SER A 100 11.67 2.24 -0.13
N LEU A 101 11.83 2.81 -1.32
CA LEU A 101 11.88 4.26 -1.54
C LEU A 101 10.48 4.90 -1.44
N HIS A 102 9.44 4.20 -1.91
CA HIS A 102 8.04 4.61 -1.76
C HIS A 102 7.62 4.70 -0.29
N GLN A 103 8.03 3.74 0.55
CA GLN A 103 7.86 3.81 2.01
C GLN A 103 8.55 5.02 2.64
N GLU A 104 9.68 5.47 2.10
CA GLU A 104 10.37 6.72 2.49
C GLU A 104 9.80 7.99 1.84
N LYS A 105 8.71 7.87 1.05
CA LYS A 105 8.09 8.96 0.26
C LYS A 105 9.02 9.59 -0.79
N ARG A 106 10.03 8.82 -1.25
CA ARG A 106 11.01 9.22 -2.27
C ARG A 106 10.51 8.86 -3.67
N TYR A 107 9.31 9.37 -4.00
CA TYR A 107 8.50 8.91 -5.14
C TYR A 107 9.23 8.94 -6.49
N SER A 108 10.01 10.00 -6.76
CA SER A 108 10.77 10.12 -8.02
C SER A 108 11.88 9.08 -8.16
N GLU A 109 12.59 8.77 -7.08
CA GLU A 109 13.59 7.69 -7.08
C GLU A 109 12.89 6.31 -7.15
N ALA A 110 11.76 6.14 -6.46
CA ALA A 110 10.97 4.91 -6.48
C ALA A 110 10.45 4.60 -7.89
N ARG A 111 9.96 5.61 -8.61
CA ARG A 111 9.51 5.54 -10.00
C ARG A 111 10.56 4.93 -10.92
N THR A 112 11.81 5.39 -10.87
CA THR A 112 12.89 4.84 -11.71
C THR A 112 13.10 3.33 -11.48
N TYR A 113 13.00 2.87 -10.23
CA TYR A 113 13.10 1.44 -9.90
C TYR A 113 11.85 0.63 -10.26
N PHE A 114 10.65 1.24 -10.26
CA PHE A 114 9.44 0.60 -10.78
C PHE A 114 9.40 0.55 -12.31
N GLU A 115 9.96 1.54 -13.01
CA GLU A 115 10.12 1.54 -14.46
C GLU A 115 11.12 0.43 -14.88
N GLN A 116 12.25 0.28 -14.17
CA GLN A 116 13.18 -0.86 -14.33
C GLN A 116 12.52 -2.21 -14.01
N ALA A 117 11.67 -2.27 -12.98
CA ALA A 117 10.94 -3.49 -12.66
C ALA A 117 9.97 -3.90 -13.78
N LEU A 118 9.28 -2.95 -14.43
CA LEU A 118 8.43 -3.23 -15.59
C LEU A 118 9.23 -3.61 -16.85
N GLU A 119 10.47 -3.12 -17.01
CA GLU A 119 11.34 -3.52 -18.13
C GLU A 119 11.82 -4.97 -18.02
N HIS A 120 11.96 -5.49 -16.80
CA HIS A 120 12.63 -6.78 -16.54
C HIS A 120 11.75 -7.85 -15.85
N ALA A 121 10.59 -7.47 -15.33
CA ALA A 121 9.55 -8.34 -14.77
C ALA A 121 8.14 -7.77 -15.08
N PRO A 122 7.76 -7.60 -16.37
CA PRO A 122 6.49 -7.00 -16.77
C PRO A 122 5.24 -7.76 -16.29
N GLU A 123 5.39 -9.03 -15.90
CA GLU A 123 4.35 -9.85 -15.29
C GLU A 123 4.04 -9.47 -13.82
N TYR A 124 4.92 -8.72 -13.16
CA TYR A 124 4.76 -8.35 -11.75
C TYR A 124 3.77 -7.18 -11.60
N ALA A 125 2.48 -7.50 -11.78
CA ALA A 125 1.36 -6.55 -11.91
C ALA A 125 1.37 -5.43 -10.85
N THR A 126 1.64 -5.77 -9.58
CA THR A 126 1.65 -4.84 -8.44
C THR A 126 2.62 -3.66 -8.62
N THR A 127 3.61 -3.77 -9.52
CA THR A 127 4.47 -2.64 -9.92
C THR A 127 3.65 -1.47 -10.48
N HIS A 128 2.58 -1.74 -11.22
CA HIS A 128 1.70 -0.69 -11.77
C HIS A 128 0.93 0.07 -10.68
N HIS A 129 0.55 -0.58 -9.58
CA HIS A 129 -0.07 0.08 -8.43
C HIS A 129 0.88 1.09 -7.78
N PHE A 130 2.09 0.66 -7.41
CA PHE A 130 3.06 1.54 -6.75
C PHE A 130 3.64 2.61 -7.68
N LEU A 131 3.78 2.32 -8.98
CA LEU A 131 4.10 3.35 -10.00
C LEU A 131 2.96 4.38 -10.10
N GLY A 132 1.70 3.95 -10.06
CA GLY A 132 0.53 4.81 -10.03
C GLY A 132 0.57 5.81 -8.86
N TRP A 133 0.91 5.35 -7.66
CA TRP A 133 1.09 6.23 -6.49
C TRP A 133 2.27 7.19 -6.64
N CYS A 134 3.41 6.75 -7.19
CA CYS A 134 4.53 7.67 -7.44
C CYS A 134 4.12 8.80 -8.39
N LEU A 135 3.49 8.46 -9.51
CA LEU A 135 2.99 9.41 -10.50
C LEU A 135 1.92 10.35 -9.91
N PHE A 136 1.06 9.85 -9.01
CA PHE A 136 0.08 10.69 -8.29
C PHE A 136 0.77 11.74 -7.42
N TYR A 137 1.75 11.35 -6.61
CA TYR A 137 2.50 12.28 -5.75
C TYR A 137 3.46 13.20 -6.51
N GLU A 138 3.82 12.87 -7.75
CA GLU A 138 4.53 13.77 -8.68
C GLU A 138 3.58 14.71 -9.47
N GLY A 139 2.26 14.48 -9.40
CA GLY A 139 1.25 15.28 -10.11
C GLY A 139 0.97 14.84 -11.56
N GLU A 140 1.55 13.72 -12.02
CA GLU A 140 1.33 13.14 -13.35
C GLU A 140 0.03 12.31 -13.39
N LEU A 141 -1.09 12.95 -13.02
CA LEU A 141 -2.39 12.32 -12.74
C LEU A 141 -2.90 11.38 -13.84
N GLU A 142 -2.73 11.71 -15.11
CA GLU A 142 -3.17 10.85 -16.22
C GLU A 142 -2.30 9.60 -16.43
N LEU A 143 -1.00 9.67 -16.11
CA LEU A 143 -0.13 8.49 -16.10
C LEU A 143 -0.37 7.65 -14.84
N ALA A 144 -0.68 8.27 -13.70
CA ALA A 144 -1.13 7.59 -12.51
C ALA A 144 -2.41 6.78 -12.80
N ARG A 145 -3.45 7.43 -13.35
CA ARG A 145 -4.71 6.81 -13.79
C ARG A 145 -4.48 5.68 -14.79
N THR A 146 -3.56 5.86 -15.73
CA THR A 146 -3.17 4.83 -16.70
C THR A 146 -2.49 3.63 -16.04
N SER A 147 -1.71 3.84 -14.98
CA SER A 147 -1.01 2.78 -14.25
C SER A 147 -1.97 1.99 -13.36
N PHE A 148 -2.82 2.65 -12.57
CA PHE A 148 -3.91 1.98 -11.84
C PHE A 148 -4.84 1.20 -12.79
N SER A 149 -5.23 1.78 -13.93
CA SER A 149 -6.02 1.08 -14.97
C SER A 149 -5.27 -0.03 -15.71
N ARG A 150 -3.97 -0.24 -15.49
CA ARG A 150 -3.26 -1.46 -15.91
C ARG A 150 -3.30 -2.53 -14.81
N HIS A 151 -3.14 -2.14 -13.56
CA HIS A 151 -3.20 -3.08 -12.43
C HIS A 151 -4.61 -3.71 -12.28
N THR A 152 -5.70 -2.93 -12.38
CA THR A 152 -7.08 -3.46 -12.37
C THR A 152 -7.47 -4.34 -13.58
N LYS A 153 -6.59 -4.47 -14.59
CA LYS A 153 -6.75 -5.41 -15.72
C LYS A 153 -5.92 -6.69 -15.56
N LEU A 154 -5.11 -6.77 -14.51
CA LEU A 154 -4.22 -7.89 -14.18
C LEU A 154 -4.63 -8.53 -12.85
N VAL A 155 -5.17 -7.73 -11.91
CA VAL A 155 -5.71 -8.16 -10.62
C VAL A 155 -7.17 -7.70 -10.54
N GLU A 156 -8.09 -8.66 -10.51
CA GLU A 156 -9.53 -8.39 -10.37
C GLU A 156 -9.92 -8.27 -8.89
N GLY A 157 -10.91 -7.43 -8.57
CA GLY A 157 -11.43 -7.26 -7.20
C GLY A 157 -10.65 -6.28 -6.31
N GLU A 158 -9.55 -5.69 -6.79
CA GLU A 158 -8.67 -4.84 -5.96
C GLU A 158 -9.19 -3.39 -5.83
N GLY A 159 -9.79 -3.05 -4.68
CA GLY A 159 -10.44 -1.75 -4.46
C GLY A 159 -9.50 -0.54 -4.36
N ASP A 160 -8.24 -0.73 -3.99
CA ASP A 160 -7.30 0.37 -3.72
C ASP A 160 -6.99 1.23 -4.95
N ASP A 161 -6.96 0.63 -6.14
CA ASP A 161 -6.78 1.34 -7.41
C ASP A 161 -8.00 2.18 -7.77
N HIS A 162 -9.20 1.68 -7.48
CA HIS A 162 -10.45 2.40 -7.69
C HIS A 162 -10.54 3.59 -6.72
N PHE A 163 -10.10 3.42 -5.47
CA PHE A 163 -9.95 4.54 -4.54
C PHE A 163 -8.94 5.57 -5.05
N ALA A 164 -7.78 5.14 -5.56
CA ALA A 164 -6.77 6.04 -6.12
C ALA A 164 -7.26 6.80 -7.38
N MET A 165 -8.00 6.14 -8.26
CA MET A 165 -8.67 6.79 -9.40
C MET A 165 -9.76 7.77 -8.96
N GLY A 166 -10.45 7.50 -7.83
CA GLY A 166 -11.36 8.45 -7.19
C GLY A 166 -10.65 9.71 -6.69
N LEU A 167 -9.49 9.58 -6.05
CA LEU A 167 -8.65 10.73 -5.66
C LEU A 167 -8.20 11.54 -6.88
N ILE A 168 -7.78 10.90 -7.97
CA ILE A 168 -7.42 11.58 -9.23
C ILE A 168 -8.60 12.38 -9.79
N ALA A 169 -9.82 11.82 -9.73
CA ALA A 169 -11.02 12.52 -10.17
C ALA A 169 -11.37 13.72 -9.26
N LEU A 170 -11.11 13.65 -7.95
CA LEU A 170 -11.24 14.80 -7.03
C LEU A 170 -10.25 15.94 -7.37
N GLU A 171 -8.97 15.63 -7.59
CA GLU A 171 -7.96 16.62 -8.01
C GLU A 171 -8.31 17.29 -9.36
N GLN A 172 -9.04 16.57 -10.23
CA GLN A 172 -9.59 17.07 -11.49
C GLN A 172 -10.96 17.78 -11.35
N ASN A 173 -11.49 17.93 -10.12
CA ASN A 173 -12.84 18.44 -9.80
C ASN A 173 -13.99 17.71 -10.56
N ASN A 174 -13.78 16.44 -10.90
CA ASN A 174 -14.73 15.59 -11.61
C ASN A 174 -15.49 14.71 -10.60
N LEU A 175 -16.40 15.35 -9.86
CA LEU A 175 -17.11 14.75 -8.73
C LEU A 175 -17.89 13.47 -9.11
N ALA A 176 -18.47 13.42 -10.31
CA ALA A 176 -19.23 12.27 -10.79
C ALA A 176 -18.33 11.05 -11.05
N ASN A 177 -17.16 11.24 -11.65
CA ASN A 177 -16.18 10.15 -11.78
C ASN A 177 -15.59 9.77 -10.41
N ALA A 178 -15.41 10.73 -9.51
CA ALA A 178 -14.91 10.45 -8.15
C ALA A 178 -15.87 9.55 -7.38
N GLU A 179 -17.16 9.90 -7.32
CA GLU A 179 -18.19 9.05 -6.68
C GLU A 179 -18.25 7.67 -7.34
N SER A 180 -18.30 7.59 -8.68
CA SER A 180 -18.32 6.29 -9.37
C SER A 180 -17.07 5.43 -9.10
N CYS A 181 -15.90 6.03 -8.88
CA CYS A 181 -14.69 5.27 -8.56
C CYS A 181 -14.67 4.81 -7.10
N PHE A 182 -15.11 5.65 -6.16
CA PHE A 182 -15.20 5.27 -4.75
C PHE A 182 -16.32 4.24 -4.49
N GLU A 183 -17.45 4.30 -5.19
CA GLU A 183 -18.49 3.26 -5.12
C GLU A 183 -17.95 1.88 -5.55
N ILE A 184 -17.18 1.80 -6.64
CA ILE A 184 -16.54 0.55 -7.07
C ILE A 184 -15.51 0.09 -6.02
N ALA A 185 -14.70 1.01 -5.47
CA ALA A 185 -13.74 0.69 -4.41
C ALA A 185 -14.43 0.09 -3.17
N LEU A 186 -15.53 0.70 -2.73
CA LEU A 186 -16.33 0.21 -1.61
C LEU A 186 -16.89 -1.19 -1.89
N GLN A 187 -17.48 -1.41 -3.07
CA GLN A 187 -18.00 -2.72 -3.48
C GLN A 187 -16.91 -3.79 -3.51
N CYS A 188 -15.70 -3.46 -3.98
CA CYS A 188 -14.54 -4.35 -3.90
C CYS A 188 -14.15 -4.68 -2.45
N PHE A 189 -14.14 -3.68 -1.55
CA PHE A 189 -13.81 -3.90 -0.14
C PHE A 189 -14.93 -4.62 0.65
N GLU A 190 -16.19 -4.50 0.25
CA GLU A 190 -17.34 -5.19 0.86
C GLU A 190 -17.54 -6.63 0.36
N ALA A 191 -17.06 -6.95 -0.84
CA ALA A 191 -17.11 -8.31 -1.41
C ALA A 191 -16.17 -9.32 -0.71
N LEU A 192 -15.18 -8.83 0.05
CA LEU A 192 -14.22 -9.66 0.78
C LEU A 192 -14.73 -10.05 2.18
N PRO A 193 -14.37 -11.24 2.70
CA PRO A 193 -14.74 -11.65 4.05
C PRO A 193 -14.30 -10.65 5.14
N ALA A 194 -15.17 -10.40 6.13
CA ALA A 194 -14.93 -9.41 7.18
C ALA A 194 -13.66 -9.63 8.04
N PHE A 195 -12.98 -10.78 7.94
CA PHE A 195 -11.70 -11.03 8.63
C PHE A 195 -10.48 -10.45 7.89
N ASP A 196 -10.58 -10.07 6.60
CA ASP A 196 -9.46 -9.54 5.80
C ASP A 196 -9.03 -8.11 6.20
N GLY A 197 -9.61 -7.53 7.25
CA GLY A 197 -9.17 -6.26 7.84
C GLY A 197 -9.43 -5.01 7.00
N ARG A 198 -10.13 -5.13 5.86
CA ARG A 198 -10.46 -4.03 4.94
C ARG A 198 -11.45 -2.99 5.51
N ALA A 199 -11.98 -3.19 6.72
CA ALA A 199 -12.85 -2.23 7.43
C ALA A 199 -12.30 -0.79 7.40
N ARG A 200 -10.99 -0.63 7.66
CA ARG A 200 -10.30 0.67 7.59
C ARG A 200 -10.42 1.35 6.22
N GLU A 201 -10.44 0.56 5.15
CA GLU A 201 -10.43 1.03 3.76
C GLU A 201 -11.86 1.27 3.25
N GLN A 202 -12.82 0.45 3.68
CA GLN A 202 -14.26 0.74 3.62
C GLN A 202 -14.55 2.10 4.30
N GLY A 203 -14.08 2.31 5.53
CA GLY A 203 -14.28 3.55 6.30
C GLY A 203 -13.71 4.80 5.63
N LYS A 204 -12.47 4.74 5.09
CA LYS A 204 -11.91 5.85 4.28
C LYS A 204 -12.75 6.13 3.02
N THR A 205 -13.27 5.10 2.38
CA THR A 205 -14.04 5.22 1.14
C THR A 205 -15.42 5.80 1.41
N LEU A 206 -16.11 5.31 2.45
CA LEU A 206 -17.35 5.87 2.97
C LEU A 206 -17.20 7.34 3.39
N ALA A 207 -16.09 7.72 4.01
CA ALA A 207 -15.80 9.12 4.32
C ALA A 207 -15.72 10.00 3.06
N ARG A 208 -14.98 9.57 2.02
CA ARG A 208 -14.93 10.29 0.72
C ARG A 208 -16.28 10.37 0.01
N LEU A 209 -17.06 9.29 0.05
CA LEU A 209 -18.41 9.26 -0.50
C LEU A 209 -19.38 10.16 0.31
N GLY A 210 -19.16 10.33 1.61
CA GLY A 210 -19.91 11.24 2.47
C GLY A 210 -19.59 12.71 2.19
N GLU A 211 -18.30 13.05 2.13
CA GLU A 211 -17.81 14.38 1.72
C GLU A 211 -18.35 14.77 0.33
N LEU A 212 -18.36 13.85 -0.64
CA LEU A 212 -18.94 14.06 -1.96
C LEU A 212 -20.46 14.29 -1.91
N ALA A 213 -21.20 13.52 -1.11
CA ALA A 213 -22.63 13.71 -0.94
C ALA A 213 -22.97 15.08 -0.32
N GLU A 214 -22.16 15.58 0.62
CA GLU A 214 -22.32 16.92 1.19
C GLU A 214 -22.09 18.02 0.12
N VAL A 215 -21.01 17.91 -0.68
CA VAL A 215 -20.73 18.85 -1.79
C VAL A 215 -21.83 18.83 -2.87
N LEU A 216 -22.45 17.68 -3.10
CA LEU A 216 -23.60 17.52 -4.01
C LEU A 216 -24.95 17.90 -3.38
N GLY A 217 -24.98 18.31 -2.10
CA GLY A 217 -26.18 18.76 -1.38
C GLY A 217 -27.08 17.63 -0.86
N ASN A 218 -26.66 16.37 -0.92
CA ASN A 218 -27.39 15.20 -0.44
C ASN A 218 -27.03 14.89 1.02
N LEU A 219 -27.50 15.73 1.94
CA LEU A 219 -27.12 15.71 3.35
C LEU A 219 -27.52 14.41 4.09
N ASP A 220 -28.63 13.78 3.71
CA ASP A 220 -29.08 12.52 4.32
C ASP A 220 -28.10 11.37 3.99
N LEU A 221 -27.70 11.26 2.71
CA LEU A 221 -26.71 10.28 2.26
C LEU A 221 -25.31 10.58 2.81
N ALA A 222 -24.95 11.87 2.96
CA ALA A 222 -23.71 12.27 3.61
C ALA A 222 -23.67 11.80 5.07
N ALA A 223 -24.73 12.05 5.84
CA ALA A 223 -24.84 11.61 7.24
C ALA A 223 -24.82 10.08 7.37
N GLU A 224 -25.50 9.34 6.50
CA GLU A 224 -25.47 7.87 6.48
C GLU A 224 -24.05 7.32 6.23
N ARG A 225 -23.39 7.80 5.16
CA ARG A 225 -22.05 7.36 4.77
C ARG A 225 -21.01 7.73 5.85
N LEU A 226 -21.10 8.93 6.44
CA LEU A 226 -20.20 9.38 7.51
C LEU A 226 -20.42 8.62 8.84
N SER A 227 -21.65 8.23 9.20
CA SER A 227 -21.88 7.38 10.38
C SER A 227 -21.18 6.04 10.23
N LYS A 228 -21.45 5.34 9.13
CA LYS A 228 -20.83 4.04 8.80
C LYS A 228 -19.30 4.13 8.78
N ALA A 229 -18.74 5.23 8.28
CA ALA A 229 -17.29 5.46 8.28
C ALA A 229 -16.65 5.53 9.68
N THR A 230 -17.43 5.78 10.74
CA THR A 230 -16.96 5.81 12.14
C THR A 230 -17.20 4.50 12.91
N GLU A 231 -17.85 3.52 12.29
CA GLU A 231 -18.17 2.21 12.86
C GLU A 231 -17.10 1.14 12.49
N LEU A 232 -16.00 1.55 11.83
CA LEU A 232 -15.00 0.73 11.13
C LEU A 232 -13.53 1.08 11.49
#